data_AF-A0A812P901-F1
#
_entry.id   AF-A0A812P901-F1
#
_cell.length_a   1.000
_cell.length_b   1.000
_cell.length_c   1.000
_cell.angle_alpha   90.00
_cell.angle_beta   90.00
_cell.angle_gamma   90.00
#
_symmetry.space_group_name_H-M   'P 1'
#
loop_
_entity.id
_entity.type
_entity.pdbx_description
1 polymer ?
#
loop_
_entity_poly.entity_id
_entity_poly.type
_entity_poly.pdbx_seq_one_letter_code
_entity_poly.pdbx_strand_id
1 'polypeptide(L)'
;MHVASIPCTLLRLGVQIGLGFCNEQCVALHPGVGMHETRALAMPRVLRFYVLAFAVACVTAIQATPLRAVALALVLYVTSILGFAAMRCIPAGRKAAAWRLRSGLEASGSVEVAEAAIASGTRWLLVCGGECCRDVLGARLGAKLAARPDALAFFSSGHFKFRSDFSSEARKNHRQHFAGIDMRQLQEVMELDREAIDTFANFTTFLRCIERKGLARERSAPVDVVVVTSSYHLPRAWAIASLVLGFAGLSFHVAEAPSQSGDEEKTMARRSLREGPFRCARDVLRAFVWLLSGFEGDALAGVLHQNRRAFRAWYREHRE
;
A
#
# COMPACT_ATOMS: atom_id res chain seq x y z
N MET A 1 -0.09 -23.30 -10.60
CA MET A 1 0.03 -22.07 -11.40
C MET A 1 0.74 -22.42 -12.70
N HIS A 2 0.06 -22.34 -13.85
CA HIS A 2 0.65 -22.67 -15.15
C HIS A 2 1.56 -21.51 -15.64
N VAL A 3 2.85 -21.80 -15.79
CA VAL A 3 3.92 -20.85 -16.15
C VAL A 3 3.79 -20.32 -17.60
N ALA A 4 2.93 -20.92 -18.43
CA ALA A 4 2.83 -20.63 -19.86
C ALA A 4 2.07 -19.33 -20.24
N SER A 5 1.32 -18.70 -19.33
CA SER A 5 0.49 -17.50 -19.65
C SER A 5 1.13 -16.15 -19.30
N ILE A 6 2.31 -16.15 -18.67
CA ILE A 6 3.00 -14.95 -18.18
C ILE A 6 3.29 -13.90 -19.27
N PRO A 7 3.72 -14.25 -20.51
CA PRO A 7 4.10 -13.26 -21.51
C PRO A 7 2.95 -12.35 -21.99
N CYS A 8 1.76 -12.92 -22.19
CA CYS A 8 0.58 -12.15 -22.62
C CYS A 8 0.03 -11.24 -21.51
N THR A 9 0.14 -11.65 -20.26
CA THR A 9 -0.28 -10.85 -19.10
C THR A 9 0.63 -9.64 -18.91
N LEU A 10 1.94 -9.77 -19.10
CA LEU A 10 2.89 -8.66 -18.99
C LEU A 10 2.74 -7.61 -20.10
N LEU A 11 2.43 -8.05 -21.33
CA LEU A 11 2.17 -7.13 -22.43
C LEU A 11 0.85 -6.36 -22.22
N ARG A 12 -0.21 -7.05 -21.74
CA ARG A 12 -1.48 -6.42 -21.36
C ARG A 12 -1.31 -5.47 -20.17
N LEU A 13 -0.46 -5.81 -19.20
CA LEU A 13 -0.14 -5.00 -18.02
C LEU A 13 0.59 -3.70 -18.40
N GLY A 14 1.58 -3.77 -19.29
CA GLY A 14 2.27 -2.57 -19.80
C GLY A 14 1.32 -1.61 -20.53
N VAL A 15 0.34 -2.16 -21.25
CA VAL A 15 -0.70 -1.39 -21.96
C VAL A 15 -1.76 -0.85 -20.99
N GLN A 16 -2.20 -1.62 -20.00
CA GLN A 16 -3.20 -1.19 -19.00
C GLN A 16 -2.65 -0.16 -18.01
N ILE A 17 -1.40 -0.31 -17.53
CA ILE A 17 -0.74 0.71 -16.70
C ILE A 17 -0.52 1.99 -17.52
N GLY A 18 -0.26 1.87 -18.83
CA GLY A 18 -0.07 3.01 -19.73
C GLY A 18 -1.37 3.72 -20.14
N LEU A 19 -2.49 3.00 -20.32
CA LEU A 19 -3.76 3.53 -20.84
C LEU A 19 -4.85 3.71 -19.78
N GLY A 20 -4.94 2.82 -18.78
CA GLY A 20 -6.01 2.81 -17.77
C GLY A 20 -5.85 3.89 -16.69
N PHE A 21 -4.62 4.25 -16.34
CA PHE A 21 -4.34 5.27 -15.32
C PHE A 21 -4.74 6.70 -15.74
N CYS A 22 -4.95 6.96 -17.04
CA CYS A 22 -5.31 8.30 -17.52
C CYS A 22 -6.81 8.52 -17.72
N ASN A 23 -7.61 7.48 -17.91
CA ASN A 23 -9.01 7.65 -18.33
C ASN A 23 -10.04 7.40 -17.22
N GLU A 24 -9.83 6.44 -16.31
CA GLU A 24 -10.91 6.00 -15.41
C GLU A 24 -10.96 6.76 -14.06
N GLN A 25 -9.82 7.23 -13.53
CA GLN A 25 -9.82 8.02 -12.29
C GLN A 25 -10.29 9.46 -12.47
N CYS A 26 -10.11 10.06 -13.67
CA CYS A 26 -10.59 11.42 -13.95
C CYS A 26 -12.12 11.49 -14.03
N VAL A 27 -12.78 10.46 -14.57
CA VAL A 27 -14.25 10.43 -14.72
C VAL A 27 -14.96 10.20 -13.38
N ALA A 28 -14.37 9.38 -12.49
CA ALA A 28 -14.95 9.11 -11.17
C ALA A 28 -14.86 10.31 -10.20
N LEU A 29 -13.88 11.21 -10.37
CA LEU A 29 -13.67 12.36 -9.48
C LEU A 29 -14.38 13.64 -9.95
N HIS A 30 -14.78 13.74 -11.22
CA HIS A 30 -15.43 14.94 -11.78
C HIS A 30 -16.55 14.58 -12.78
N PRO A 31 -17.76 14.24 -12.32
CA PRO A 31 -18.87 13.79 -13.17
C PRO A 31 -19.47 14.88 -14.09
N GLY A 32 -18.81 16.03 -14.29
CA GLY A 32 -19.30 17.16 -15.08
C GLY A 32 -18.34 17.73 -16.14
N VAL A 33 -17.16 17.13 -16.35
CA VAL A 33 -16.21 17.61 -17.35
C VAL A 33 -16.48 16.91 -18.69
N GLY A 34 -16.97 17.67 -19.67
CA GLY A 34 -17.31 17.15 -21.00
C GLY A 34 -16.10 16.54 -21.73
N MET A 35 -16.34 15.48 -22.51
CA MET A 35 -15.35 14.64 -23.21
C MET A 35 -14.39 15.36 -24.17
N HIS A 36 -14.51 16.67 -24.40
CA HIS A 36 -13.72 17.39 -25.40
C HIS A 36 -12.44 18.06 -24.87
N GLU A 37 -12.17 18.05 -23.55
CA GLU A 37 -10.96 18.70 -22.97
C GLU A 37 -10.03 17.76 -22.19
N THR A 38 -10.11 16.45 -22.35
CA THR A 38 -9.10 15.53 -21.80
C THR A 38 -7.85 15.51 -22.67
N ARG A 39 -6.93 16.45 -22.43
CA ARG A 39 -5.54 16.31 -22.89
C ARG A 39 -4.95 15.06 -22.23
N ALA A 40 -4.87 13.97 -22.98
CA ALA A 40 -4.19 12.73 -22.57
C ALA A 40 -2.84 13.07 -21.92
N LEU A 41 -2.69 12.70 -20.65
CA LEU A 41 -1.47 12.92 -19.87
C LEU A 41 -0.30 12.21 -20.55
N ALA A 42 0.49 12.96 -21.30
CA ALA A 42 1.69 12.44 -21.92
C ALA A 42 2.71 12.07 -20.83
N MET A 43 2.83 10.77 -20.55
CA MET A 43 3.89 10.22 -19.71
C MET A 43 5.25 10.83 -20.13
N PRO A 44 6.05 11.39 -19.21
CA PRO A 44 7.32 12.02 -19.57
C PRO A 44 8.20 11.07 -20.39
N ARG A 45 8.85 11.57 -21.45
CA ARG A 45 9.66 10.75 -22.38
C ARG A 45 10.67 9.84 -21.67
N VAL A 46 11.24 10.32 -20.56
CA VAL A 46 12.16 9.57 -19.70
C VAL A 46 11.47 8.35 -19.08
N LEU A 47 10.26 8.50 -18.55
CA LEU A 47 9.52 7.41 -17.93
C LEU A 47 9.07 6.37 -18.97
N ARG A 48 8.70 6.82 -20.19
CA ARG A 48 8.43 5.91 -21.33
C ARG A 48 9.65 5.07 -21.69
N PHE A 49 10.83 5.69 -21.73
CA PHE A 49 12.09 4.99 -22.01
C PHE A 49 12.40 3.95 -20.93
N TYR A 50 12.24 4.29 -19.65
CA TYR A 50 12.45 3.34 -18.55
C TYR A 50 11.48 2.17 -18.59
N VAL A 51 10.18 2.42 -18.82
CA VAL A 51 9.18 1.34 -18.93
C VAL A 51 9.48 0.43 -20.13
N LEU A 52 9.86 1.00 -21.28
CA LEU A 52 10.17 0.22 -22.48
C LEU A 52 11.47 -0.59 -22.33
N ALA A 53 12.54 0.03 -21.84
CA ALA A 53 13.81 -0.66 -21.58
C ALA A 53 13.64 -1.79 -20.55
N PHE A 54 12.81 -1.56 -19.54
CA PHE A 54 12.47 -2.55 -18.53
C PHE A 54 11.61 -3.69 -19.11
N ALA A 55 10.61 -3.39 -19.95
CA ALA A 55 9.80 -4.41 -20.61
C ALA A 55 10.65 -5.31 -21.52
N VAL A 56 11.58 -4.73 -22.28
CA VAL A 56 12.54 -5.47 -23.12
C VAL A 56 13.47 -6.33 -22.25
N ALA A 57 13.91 -5.82 -21.10
CA ALA A 57 14.69 -6.59 -20.14
C ALA A 57 13.87 -7.77 -19.60
N CYS A 58 12.63 -7.58 -19.17
CA CYS A 58 11.78 -8.67 -18.70
C CYS A 58 11.57 -9.77 -19.75
N VAL A 59 11.34 -9.40 -21.02
CA VAL A 59 11.21 -10.38 -22.12
C VAL A 59 12.50 -11.15 -22.35
N THR A 60 13.66 -10.49 -22.25
CA THR A 60 14.97 -11.14 -22.41
C THR A 60 15.35 -12.03 -21.21
N ALA A 61 14.91 -11.70 -19.98
CA ALA A 61 15.08 -12.56 -18.80
C ALA A 61 14.26 -13.86 -18.87
N ILE A 62 13.08 -13.84 -19.49
CA ILE A 62 12.22 -15.04 -19.60
C ILE A 62 12.89 -16.15 -20.42
N GLN A 63 13.81 -15.81 -21.32
CA GLN A 63 14.60 -16.79 -22.10
C GLN A 63 15.96 -17.12 -21.48
N ALA A 64 16.25 -16.57 -20.30
CA ALA A 64 17.56 -16.67 -19.68
C ALA A 64 17.60 -17.75 -18.60
N THR A 65 18.79 -18.30 -18.33
CA THR A 65 19.01 -19.21 -17.20
C THR A 65 18.66 -18.52 -15.87
N PRO A 66 18.34 -19.26 -14.79
CA PRO A 66 17.94 -18.67 -13.50
C PRO A 66 18.93 -17.61 -12.99
N LEU A 67 20.23 -17.85 -13.20
CA LEU A 67 21.30 -16.92 -12.83
C LEU A 67 21.24 -15.59 -13.61
N ARG A 68 20.92 -15.65 -14.91
CA ARG A 68 20.79 -14.47 -15.77
C ARG A 68 19.53 -13.67 -15.46
N ALA A 69 18.44 -14.34 -15.08
CA ALA A 69 17.22 -13.67 -14.61
C ALA A 69 17.48 -12.88 -13.31
N VAL A 70 18.23 -13.46 -12.36
CA VAL A 70 18.65 -12.76 -11.13
C VAL A 70 19.57 -11.59 -11.43
N ALA A 71 20.57 -11.78 -12.29
CA ALA A 71 21.48 -10.70 -12.70
C ALA A 71 20.73 -9.54 -13.37
N LEU A 72 19.76 -9.85 -14.23
CA LEU A 72 18.95 -8.82 -14.88
C LEU A 72 18.04 -8.11 -13.89
N ALA A 73 17.42 -8.82 -12.96
CA ALA A 73 16.64 -8.21 -11.88
C ALA A 73 17.50 -7.27 -11.02
N LEU A 74 18.77 -7.62 -10.76
CA LEU A 74 19.73 -6.76 -10.06
C LEU A 74 20.13 -5.53 -10.88
N VAL A 75 20.34 -5.66 -12.20
CA VAL A 75 20.61 -4.52 -13.09
C VAL A 75 19.40 -3.59 -13.14
N LEU A 76 18.19 -4.14 -13.25
CA LEU A 76 16.94 -3.37 -13.20
C LEU A 76 16.75 -2.72 -11.82
N TYR A 77 17.19 -3.37 -10.74
CA TYR A 77 17.22 -2.79 -9.39
C TYR A 77 18.15 -1.58 -9.30
N VAL A 78 19.40 -1.73 -9.74
CA VAL A 78 20.38 -0.65 -9.67
C VAL A 78 19.95 0.52 -10.57
N THR A 79 19.51 0.25 -11.81
CA THR A 79 19.06 1.28 -12.76
C THR A 79 17.79 2.00 -12.32
N SER A 80 16.82 1.31 -11.70
CA SER A 80 15.61 1.95 -11.16
C SER A 80 15.92 2.82 -9.93
N ILE A 81 16.82 2.39 -9.04
CA ILE A 81 17.32 3.23 -7.94
C ILE A 81 18.02 4.48 -8.48
N LEU A 82 18.92 4.31 -9.44
CA LEU A 82 19.67 5.43 -10.03
C LEU A 82 18.75 6.39 -10.80
N GLY A 83 17.77 5.88 -11.55
CA GLY A 83 16.76 6.69 -12.24
C GLY A 83 15.88 7.48 -11.28
N PHE A 84 15.46 6.86 -10.17
CA PHE A 84 14.66 7.54 -9.15
C PHE A 84 15.47 8.60 -8.38
N ALA A 85 16.74 8.32 -8.07
CA ALA A 85 17.65 9.29 -7.49
C ALA A 85 17.89 10.50 -8.42
N ALA A 86 18.10 10.24 -9.72
CA ALA A 86 18.27 11.29 -10.73
C ALA A 86 17.01 12.17 -10.90
N MET A 87 15.81 11.59 -10.79
CA MET A 87 14.55 12.36 -10.83
C MET A 87 14.41 13.34 -9.65
N ARG A 88 15.12 13.12 -8.53
CA ARG A 88 15.15 14.03 -7.38
C ARG A 88 16.18 15.17 -7.47
N CYS A 89 17.14 15.09 -8.39
CA CYS A 89 18.02 16.21 -8.71
C CYS A 89 17.29 17.32 -9.49
N ILE A 90 16.04 17.10 -9.89
CA ILE A 90 15.17 18.12 -10.49
C ILE A 90 14.46 18.90 -9.35
N PRO A 91 14.55 20.24 -9.29
CA PRO A 91 14.13 21.03 -8.12
C PRO A 91 12.71 20.73 -7.63
N ALA A 92 12.61 20.31 -6.38
CA ALA A 92 11.44 19.66 -5.77
C ALA A 92 10.28 20.59 -5.35
N GLY A 93 10.41 21.92 -5.44
CA GLY A 93 9.45 22.84 -4.80
C GLY A 93 8.10 23.02 -5.51
N ARG A 94 8.05 22.96 -6.85
CA ARG A 94 6.81 23.22 -7.63
C ARG A 94 6.32 22.02 -8.43
N LYS A 95 7.22 21.15 -8.88
CA LYS A 95 6.86 19.94 -9.63
C LYS A 95 6.28 18.85 -8.74
N ALA A 96 6.66 18.78 -7.45
CA ALA A 96 6.10 17.81 -6.51
C ALA A 96 4.64 18.12 -6.15
N ALA A 97 4.31 19.40 -5.92
CA ALA A 97 2.94 19.85 -5.69
C ALA A 97 2.06 19.63 -6.93
N ALA A 98 2.55 20.04 -8.11
CA ALA A 98 1.84 19.80 -9.37
C ALA A 98 1.69 18.30 -9.70
N TRP A 99 2.65 17.45 -9.30
CA TRP A 99 2.54 16.01 -9.45
C TRP A 99 1.51 15.41 -8.49
N ARG A 100 1.44 15.86 -7.22
CA ARG A 100 0.41 15.43 -6.24
C ARG A 100 -1.00 15.80 -6.70
N LEU A 101 -1.20 17.04 -7.16
CA LEU A 101 -2.44 17.50 -7.78
C LEU A 101 -2.84 16.63 -8.98
N ARG A 102 -1.88 16.33 -9.87
CA ARG A 102 -2.14 15.56 -11.11
C ARG A 102 -2.29 14.05 -10.91
N SER A 103 -1.84 13.50 -9.78
CA SER A 103 -1.93 12.05 -9.48
C SER A 103 -3.13 11.69 -8.59
N GLY A 104 -4.01 12.66 -8.29
CA GLY A 104 -5.10 12.46 -7.34
C GLY A 104 -4.62 12.31 -5.89
N LEU A 105 -3.32 12.56 -5.63
CA LEU A 105 -2.71 12.40 -4.32
C LEU A 105 -3.13 13.47 -3.31
N GLU A 106 -3.76 14.57 -3.75
CA GLU A 106 -4.36 15.55 -2.82
C GLU A 106 -5.72 15.10 -2.28
N ALA A 107 -6.50 14.32 -3.04
CA ALA A 107 -7.68 13.66 -2.49
C ALA A 107 -7.25 12.51 -1.56
N SER A 108 -6.16 11.82 -1.90
CA SER A 108 -5.53 10.82 -1.02
C SER A 108 -4.99 11.50 0.25
N GLY A 109 -5.31 10.94 1.41
CA GLY A 109 -4.95 11.48 2.71
C GLY A 109 -6.16 11.97 3.50
N SER A 110 -7.22 12.45 2.84
CA SER A 110 -8.41 12.93 3.55
C SER A 110 -9.13 11.79 4.27
N VAL A 111 -9.37 12.01 5.56
CA VAL A 111 -10.16 11.15 6.44
C VAL A 111 -11.63 11.20 6.04
N GLU A 112 -12.13 12.35 5.62
CA GLU A 112 -13.49 12.56 5.16
C GLU A 112 -13.80 11.72 3.92
N VAL A 113 -12.86 11.67 2.96
CA VAL A 113 -12.98 10.80 1.79
C VAL A 113 -12.98 9.32 2.19
N ALA A 114 -12.18 8.94 3.20
CA ALA A 114 -12.19 7.57 3.71
C ALA A 114 -13.53 7.22 4.37
N GLU A 115 -14.12 8.15 5.14
CA GLU A 115 -15.43 7.95 5.75
C GLU A 115 -16.55 7.88 4.71
N ALA A 116 -16.49 8.72 3.66
CA ALA A 116 -17.43 8.67 2.54
C ALA A 116 -17.29 7.37 1.72
N ALA A 117 -16.06 6.90 1.51
CA ALA A 117 -15.79 5.60 0.87
C ALA A 117 -16.39 4.46 1.70
N ILE A 118 -16.22 4.50 3.03
CA ILE A 118 -16.90 3.55 3.92
C ILE A 118 -18.39 3.72 3.81
N ALA A 119 -18.98 4.91 3.90
CA ALA A 119 -20.44 5.07 3.78
C ALA A 119 -21.01 4.53 2.45
N SER A 120 -20.26 4.66 1.36
CA SER A 120 -20.65 4.23 0.01
C SER A 120 -20.43 2.74 -0.31
N GLY A 121 -19.99 1.95 0.67
CA GLY A 121 -19.95 0.48 0.53
C GLY A 121 -18.56 -0.15 0.51
N THR A 122 -17.47 0.57 0.83
CA THR A 122 -16.14 -0.04 0.99
C THR A 122 -16.23 -1.25 1.92
N ARG A 123 -15.58 -2.36 1.57
CA ARG A 123 -15.71 -3.61 2.35
C ARG A 123 -14.50 -3.87 3.22
N TRP A 124 -13.33 -3.43 2.78
CA TRP A 124 -12.09 -3.78 3.48
C TRP A 124 -11.31 -2.54 3.88
N LEU A 125 -10.73 -2.63 5.06
CA LEU A 125 -9.89 -1.62 5.67
C LEU A 125 -8.54 -2.25 5.98
N LEU A 126 -7.48 -1.71 5.38
CA LEU A 126 -6.10 -2.08 5.69
C LEU A 126 -5.47 -1.00 6.56
N VAL A 127 -5.18 -1.32 7.81
CA VAL A 127 -4.50 -0.41 8.74
C VAL A 127 -3.02 -0.77 8.78
N CYS A 128 -2.18 0.03 8.14
CA CYS A 128 -0.73 -0.13 8.25
C CYS A 128 -0.30 0.29 9.67
N GLY A 129 0.31 -0.61 10.43
CA GLY A 129 0.66 -0.38 11.83
C GLY A 129 2.01 0.30 12.04
N GLY A 130 2.24 0.77 13.27
CA GLY A 130 3.50 1.34 13.76
C GLY A 130 3.37 2.68 14.52
N GLU A 131 2.20 3.33 14.47
CA GLU A 131 1.86 4.48 15.32
C GLU A 131 0.42 4.36 15.85
N CYS A 132 0.16 4.93 17.03
CA CYS A 132 -1.14 4.91 17.70
C CYS A 132 -2.22 5.62 16.87
N CYS A 133 -1.88 6.75 16.24
CA CYS A 133 -2.82 7.50 15.40
C CYS A 133 -3.47 6.66 14.29
N ARG A 134 -2.70 5.75 13.68
CA ARG A 134 -3.18 4.84 12.62
C ARG A 134 -4.16 3.82 13.18
N ASP A 135 -3.88 3.33 14.39
CA ASP A 135 -4.71 2.33 15.06
C ASP A 135 -6.04 2.92 15.50
N VAL A 136 -6.04 4.17 15.96
CA VAL A 136 -7.24 4.90 16.37
C VAL A 136 -8.12 5.23 15.17
N LEU A 137 -7.54 5.79 14.10
CA LEU A 137 -8.30 6.05 12.87
C LEU A 137 -8.82 4.73 12.30
N GLY A 138 -7.99 3.70 12.24
CA GLY A 138 -8.36 2.35 11.81
C GLY A 138 -9.50 1.75 12.64
N ALA A 139 -9.45 1.88 13.96
CA ALA A 139 -10.50 1.41 14.87
C ALA A 139 -11.82 2.15 14.63
N ARG A 140 -11.77 3.48 14.47
CA ARG A 140 -12.95 4.30 14.20
C ARG A 140 -13.62 3.93 12.88
N LEU A 141 -12.81 3.79 11.82
CA LEU A 141 -13.28 3.40 10.49
C LEU A 141 -13.78 1.93 10.48
N GLY A 142 -13.08 1.04 11.17
CA GLY A 142 -13.43 -0.37 11.29
C GLY A 142 -14.75 -0.61 12.02
N ALA A 143 -15.04 0.15 13.09
CA ALA A 143 -16.34 0.09 13.75
C ALA A 143 -17.48 0.47 12.79
N LYS A 144 -17.32 1.53 11.99
CA LYS A 144 -18.30 1.93 10.96
C LYS A 144 -18.46 0.87 9.85
N LEU A 145 -17.41 0.10 9.58
CA LEU A 145 -17.39 -0.97 8.58
C LEU A 145 -18.22 -2.19 9.01
N ALA A 146 -18.37 -2.42 10.32
CA ALA A 146 -18.94 -3.63 10.90
C ALA A 146 -20.38 -3.94 10.51
N ALA A 147 -21.14 -2.94 10.04
CA ALA A 147 -22.50 -3.12 9.55
C ALA A 147 -22.59 -3.99 8.27
N ARG A 148 -21.46 -4.45 7.70
CA ARG A 148 -21.43 -5.21 6.44
C ARG A 148 -21.09 -6.68 6.67
N PRO A 149 -21.75 -7.60 5.95
CA PRO A 149 -21.56 -9.04 6.14
C PRO A 149 -20.17 -9.55 5.71
N ASP A 150 -19.49 -8.86 4.78
CA ASP A 150 -18.16 -9.23 4.26
C ASP A 150 -17.07 -8.23 4.65
N ALA A 151 -17.33 -7.43 5.70
CA ALA A 151 -16.39 -6.45 6.20
C ALA A 151 -15.14 -7.07 6.81
N LEU A 152 -13.99 -6.43 6.57
CA LEU A 152 -12.72 -6.80 7.16
C LEU A 152 -11.93 -5.55 7.56
N ALA A 153 -11.65 -5.39 8.85
CA ALA A 153 -10.70 -4.42 9.36
C ALA A 153 -9.37 -5.11 9.71
N PHE A 154 -8.42 -5.05 8.79
CA PHE A 154 -7.14 -5.75 8.87
C PHE A 154 -6.04 -4.84 9.42
N PHE A 155 -5.65 -5.06 10.67
CA PHE A 155 -4.58 -4.32 11.32
C PHE A 155 -3.25 -5.04 11.14
N SER A 156 -2.49 -4.59 10.14
CA SER A 156 -1.23 -5.19 9.75
C SER A 156 -0.06 -4.48 10.40
N SER A 157 0.68 -5.17 11.26
CA SER A 157 1.80 -4.57 11.99
C SER A 157 2.95 -5.54 12.20
N GLY A 158 4.17 -5.02 12.08
CA GLY A 158 5.36 -5.69 12.58
C GLY A 158 5.47 -5.69 14.10
N HIS A 159 4.63 -4.93 14.80
CA HIS A 159 4.51 -4.95 16.25
C HIS A 159 3.37 -5.88 16.67
N PHE A 160 3.59 -6.64 17.74
CA PHE A 160 2.55 -7.50 18.30
C PHE A 160 1.43 -6.64 18.88
N LYS A 161 0.26 -6.78 18.27
CA LYS A 161 -0.99 -6.24 18.78
C LYS A 161 -1.87 -7.37 19.29
N PHE A 162 -2.65 -7.07 20.30
CA PHE A 162 -3.63 -7.95 20.91
C PHE A 162 -5.01 -7.34 20.80
N ARG A 163 -6.04 -8.19 20.83
CA ARG A 163 -7.42 -7.70 20.89
C ARG A 163 -7.67 -6.87 22.15
N SER A 164 -6.98 -7.18 23.25
CA SER A 164 -7.01 -6.39 24.49
C SER A 164 -6.48 -4.96 24.32
N ASP A 165 -5.62 -4.70 23.34
CA ASP A 165 -5.15 -3.34 23.02
C ASP A 165 -6.29 -2.49 22.43
N PHE A 166 -7.32 -3.15 21.88
CA PHE A 166 -8.56 -2.58 21.35
C PHE A 166 -9.74 -2.92 22.27
N SER A 167 -9.59 -2.68 23.57
CA SER A 167 -10.65 -2.87 24.54
C SER A 167 -10.81 -1.63 25.43
N SER A 168 -12.00 -1.50 26.02
CA SER A 168 -12.24 -0.55 27.11
C SER A 168 -11.36 -0.83 28.34
N GLU A 169 -10.71 -1.99 28.40
CA GLU A 169 -9.81 -2.41 29.48
C GLU A 169 -8.33 -2.14 29.19
N ALA A 170 -7.97 -1.68 27.99
CA ALA A 170 -6.59 -1.38 27.59
C ALA A 170 -5.86 -0.48 28.62
N ARG A 171 -4.51 -0.47 28.66
CA ARG A 171 -3.78 0.38 29.62
C ARG A 171 -4.24 1.86 29.54
N LYS A 172 -4.30 2.55 30.68
CA LYS A 172 -4.89 3.91 30.80
C LYS A 172 -4.42 4.89 29.72
N ASN A 173 -3.16 4.81 29.29
CA ASN A 173 -2.57 5.71 28.31
C ASN A 173 -3.05 5.46 26.87
N HIS A 174 -3.62 4.29 26.57
CA HIS A 174 -4.17 3.97 25.23
C HIS A 174 -5.68 4.23 25.14
N ARG A 175 -6.42 4.07 26.25
CA ARG A 175 -7.90 4.21 26.26
C ARG A 175 -8.39 5.56 25.78
N GLN A 176 -7.72 6.64 26.19
CA GLN A 176 -8.16 8.00 25.87
C GLN A 176 -8.23 8.24 24.35
N HIS A 177 -7.38 7.56 23.59
CA HIS A 177 -7.33 7.70 22.15
C HIS A 177 -8.46 6.94 21.42
N PHE A 178 -9.09 5.95 22.06
CA PHE A 178 -10.21 5.19 21.47
C PHE A 178 -11.59 5.64 21.98
N ALA A 179 -11.65 6.78 22.68
CA ALA A 179 -12.92 7.30 23.19
C ALA A 179 -13.94 7.52 22.05
N GLY A 180 -15.17 7.04 22.27
CA GLY A 180 -16.26 7.15 21.28
C GLY A 180 -16.24 6.12 20.16
N ILE A 181 -15.32 5.15 20.17
CA ILE A 181 -15.29 4.05 19.19
C ILE A 181 -16.07 2.85 19.75
N ASP A 182 -16.98 2.31 18.96
CA ASP A 182 -17.67 1.05 19.29
C ASP A 182 -16.71 -0.13 19.09
N MET A 183 -16.06 -0.51 20.19
CA MET A 183 -15.10 -1.61 20.19
C MET A 183 -15.74 -2.98 19.97
N ARG A 184 -17.03 -3.13 20.27
CA ARG A 184 -17.74 -4.38 20.01
C ARG A 184 -17.90 -4.58 18.51
N GLN A 185 -18.40 -3.57 17.82
CA GLN A 185 -18.50 -3.57 16.35
C GLN A 185 -17.13 -3.80 15.70
N LEU A 186 -16.09 -3.10 16.17
CA LEU A 186 -14.74 -3.32 15.65
C LEU A 186 -14.30 -4.78 15.79
N GLN A 187 -14.52 -5.41 16.95
CA GLN A 187 -14.06 -6.77 17.22
C GLN A 187 -14.70 -7.84 16.32
N GLU A 188 -15.89 -7.57 15.78
CA GLU A 188 -16.60 -8.47 14.85
C GLU A 188 -15.87 -8.57 13.50
N VAL A 189 -15.27 -7.47 13.04
CA VAL A 189 -14.59 -7.39 11.73
C VAL A 189 -13.07 -7.33 11.82
N MET A 190 -12.51 -7.22 13.03
CA MET A 190 -11.08 -7.01 13.23
C MET A 190 -10.25 -8.30 13.09
N GLU A 191 -9.26 -8.21 12.21
CA GLU A 191 -8.19 -9.20 12.05
C GLU A 191 -6.84 -8.57 12.38
N LEU A 192 -6.03 -9.24 13.18
CA LEU A 192 -4.71 -8.74 13.60
C LEU A 192 -3.62 -9.50 12.86
N ASP A 193 -2.94 -8.81 11.94
CA ASP A 193 -1.80 -9.36 11.23
C ASP A 193 -0.48 -9.03 11.93
N ARG A 194 0.25 -10.11 12.20
CA ARG A 194 1.54 -10.13 12.89
C ARG A 194 2.66 -10.62 11.98
N GLU A 195 2.34 -10.96 10.72
CA GLU A 195 3.27 -11.48 9.72
C GLU A 195 3.94 -10.37 8.92
N ALA A 196 3.32 -9.20 8.77
CA ALA A 196 3.94 -8.12 8.00
C ALA A 196 5.14 -7.47 8.71
N ILE A 197 6.33 -7.57 8.12
CA ILE A 197 7.56 -6.98 8.66
C ILE A 197 7.79 -5.54 8.18
N ASP A 198 7.12 -5.12 7.12
CA ASP A 198 7.28 -3.82 6.50
C ASP A 198 6.05 -3.45 5.67
N THR A 199 6.09 -2.27 5.05
CA THR A 199 4.93 -1.76 4.32
C THR A 199 4.53 -2.64 3.15
N PHE A 200 5.45 -3.26 2.43
CA PHE A 200 5.09 -4.14 1.32
C PHE A 200 4.36 -5.39 1.83
N ALA A 201 4.93 -6.02 2.88
CA ALA A 201 4.33 -7.18 3.49
C ALA A 201 2.92 -6.88 4.04
N ASN A 202 2.63 -5.66 4.50
CA ASN A 202 1.28 -5.29 4.94
C ASN A 202 0.22 -5.50 3.84
N PHE A 203 0.56 -5.26 2.57
CA PHE A 203 -0.38 -5.44 1.46
C PHE A 203 -0.48 -6.89 1.01
N THR A 204 0.64 -7.63 0.96
CA THR A 204 0.62 -9.02 0.51
C THR A 204 -0.06 -9.93 1.53
N THR A 205 0.20 -9.74 2.84
CA THR A 205 -0.49 -10.50 3.91
C THR A 205 -1.98 -10.20 3.94
N PHE A 206 -2.37 -8.96 3.64
CA PHE A 206 -3.77 -8.55 3.51
C PHE A 206 -4.46 -9.26 2.35
N LEU A 207 -3.86 -9.28 1.16
CA LEU A 207 -4.42 -10.03 0.01
C LEU A 207 -4.53 -11.53 0.30
N ARG A 208 -3.51 -12.12 0.94
CA ARG A 208 -3.56 -13.51 1.40
C ARG A 208 -4.70 -13.75 2.40
N CYS A 209 -4.97 -12.78 3.27
CA CYS A 209 -6.07 -12.87 4.22
C CYS A 209 -7.43 -12.88 3.53
N ILE A 210 -7.65 -11.97 2.56
CA ILE A 210 -8.87 -11.92 1.73
C ILE A 210 -9.10 -13.25 1.02
N GLU A 211 -8.06 -13.80 0.37
CA GLU A 211 -8.13 -15.09 -0.34
C GLU A 211 -8.47 -16.24 0.61
N ARG A 212 -7.76 -16.31 1.73
CA ARG A 212 -7.97 -17.37 2.74
C ARG A 212 -9.36 -17.34 3.36
N LYS A 213 -9.94 -16.15 3.52
CA LYS A 213 -11.32 -15.99 4.02
C LYS A 213 -12.38 -16.19 2.92
N GLY A 214 -11.97 -16.42 1.67
CA GLY A 214 -12.89 -16.61 0.54
C GLY A 214 -13.72 -15.37 0.23
N LEU A 215 -13.24 -14.17 0.57
CA LEU A 215 -13.98 -12.93 0.36
C LEU A 215 -14.03 -12.59 -1.13
N ALA A 216 -15.22 -12.33 -1.65
CA ALA A 216 -15.44 -12.07 -3.07
C ALA A 216 -14.74 -10.77 -3.50
N ARG A 217 -13.97 -10.82 -4.60
CA ARG A 217 -13.28 -9.64 -5.17
C ARG A 217 -14.11 -8.89 -6.21
N GLU A 218 -15.32 -9.35 -6.48
CA GLU A 218 -16.23 -8.64 -7.38
C GLU A 218 -16.51 -7.24 -6.83
N ARG A 219 -16.53 -6.25 -7.72
CA ARG A 219 -16.64 -4.85 -7.34
C ARG A 219 -18.04 -4.59 -6.78
N SER A 220 -18.11 -4.19 -5.52
CA SER A 220 -19.37 -3.85 -4.84
C SER A 220 -19.50 -2.37 -4.52
N ALA A 221 -18.43 -1.60 -4.68
CA ALA A 221 -18.38 -0.17 -4.35
C ALA A 221 -17.42 0.60 -5.29
N PRO A 222 -17.47 1.95 -5.28
CA PRO A 222 -16.48 2.77 -5.99
C PRO A 222 -15.06 2.52 -5.48
N VAL A 223 -14.90 2.35 -4.17
CA VAL A 223 -13.66 2.03 -3.45
C VAL A 223 -13.82 0.68 -2.76
N ASP A 224 -12.98 -0.30 -3.10
CA ASP A 224 -13.00 -1.61 -2.44
C ASP A 224 -12.25 -1.59 -1.10
N VAL A 225 -11.12 -0.87 -1.06
CA VAL A 225 -10.19 -0.86 0.07
C VAL A 225 -9.86 0.55 0.55
N VAL A 226 -10.05 0.82 1.84
CA VAL A 226 -9.45 1.99 2.50
C VAL A 226 -8.13 1.57 3.17
N VAL A 227 -7.04 2.26 2.89
CA VAL A 227 -5.72 2.02 3.45
C VAL A 227 -5.36 3.14 4.41
N VAL A 228 -5.30 2.86 5.71
CA VAL A 228 -4.89 3.83 6.73
C VAL A 228 -3.38 3.76 6.92
N THR A 229 -2.72 4.91 6.81
CA THR A 229 -1.27 5.06 6.99
C THR A 229 -0.94 6.42 7.61
N SER A 230 0.34 6.68 7.87
CA SER A 230 0.79 7.95 8.44
C SER A 230 1.33 8.85 7.34
N SER A 231 1.37 10.17 7.57
CA SER A 231 1.74 11.19 6.59
C SER A 231 3.05 10.89 5.86
N TYR A 232 4.06 10.45 6.60
CA TYR A 232 5.37 10.16 6.06
C TYR A 232 5.44 8.81 5.33
N HIS A 233 4.52 7.88 5.62
CA HIS A 233 4.36 6.62 4.89
C HIS A 233 3.39 6.74 3.71
N LEU A 234 2.63 7.82 3.59
CA LEU A 234 1.60 8.03 2.57
C LEU A 234 2.12 7.80 1.15
N PRO A 235 3.25 8.40 0.71
CA PRO A 235 3.72 8.20 -0.67
C PRO A 235 4.11 6.75 -0.96
N ARG A 236 4.66 6.06 0.04
CA ARG A 236 5.09 4.66 -0.08
C ARG A 236 3.89 3.72 -0.10
N ALA A 237 2.93 3.94 0.79
CA ALA A 237 1.69 3.17 0.84
C ALA A 237 0.91 3.32 -0.46
N TRP A 238 0.81 4.54 -1.00
CA TRP A 238 0.16 4.79 -2.29
C TRP A 238 0.85 4.04 -3.43
N ALA A 239 2.17 4.14 -3.53
CA ALA A 239 2.92 3.48 -4.61
C ALA A 239 2.78 1.95 -4.56
N ILE A 240 2.81 1.34 -3.37
CA ILE A 240 2.64 -0.11 -3.21
C ILE A 240 1.19 -0.52 -3.45
N ALA A 241 0.20 0.24 -2.94
CA ALA A 241 -1.21 -0.02 -3.17
C ALA A 241 -1.55 -0.05 -4.67
N SER A 242 -1.05 0.94 -5.43
CA SER A 242 -1.20 1.01 -6.89
C SER A 242 -0.72 -0.24 -7.61
N LEU A 243 0.33 -0.89 -7.11
CA LEU A 243 0.88 -2.11 -7.70
C LEU A 243 0.18 -3.35 -7.19
N VAL A 244 0.05 -3.51 -5.87
CA VAL A 244 -0.41 -4.75 -5.24
C VAL A 244 -1.94 -4.85 -5.30
N LEU A 245 -2.66 -3.83 -4.84
CA LEU A 245 -4.13 -3.82 -4.87
C LEU A 245 -4.64 -3.62 -6.29
N GLY A 246 -4.01 -2.71 -7.05
CA GLY A 246 -4.35 -2.48 -8.45
C GLY A 246 -4.20 -3.74 -9.31
N PHE A 247 -3.13 -4.52 -9.11
CA PHE A 247 -2.98 -5.80 -9.81
C PHE A 247 -4.00 -6.86 -9.38
N ALA A 248 -4.43 -6.84 -8.12
CA ALA A 248 -5.52 -7.70 -7.64
C ALA A 248 -6.91 -7.26 -8.15
N GLY A 249 -6.99 -6.19 -8.95
CA GLY A 249 -8.24 -5.65 -9.48
C GLY A 249 -9.06 -4.86 -8.47
N LEU A 250 -8.44 -4.41 -7.37
CA LEU A 250 -9.12 -3.71 -6.28
C LEU A 250 -8.92 -2.20 -6.40
N SER A 251 -10.01 -1.44 -6.33
CA SER A 251 -9.91 0.01 -6.17
C SER A 251 -9.60 0.36 -4.71
N PHE A 252 -8.87 1.46 -4.49
CA PHE A 252 -8.46 1.83 -3.15
C PHE A 252 -8.39 3.34 -2.92
N HIS A 253 -8.48 3.72 -1.65
CA HIS A 253 -8.19 5.05 -1.14
C HIS A 253 -7.15 4.96 -0.03
N VAL A 254 -6.14 5.82 -0.04
CA VAL A 254 -5.15 5.87 1.05
C VAL A 254 -5.47 7.06 1.93
N ALA A 255 -5.74 6.81 3.21
CA ALA A 255 -6.10 7.79 4.22
C ALA A 255 -4.90 8.07 5.15
N GLU A 256 -4.67 9.35 5.44
CA GLU A 256 -3.64 9.79 6.37
C GLU A 256 -4.21 9.88 7.78
N ALA A 257 -3.58 9.18 8.72
CA ALA A 257 -3.89 9.28 10.12
C ALA A 257 -3.30 10.59 10.68
N PRO A 258 -4.13 11.48 11.26
CA PRO A 258 -3.64 12.70 11.87
C PRO A 258 -2.84 12.39 13.13
N SER A 259 -1.72 13.09 13.34
CA SER A 259 -0.96 13.01 14.59
C SER A 259 -1.86 13.43 15.77
N GLN A 260 -1.81 12.71 16.89
CA GLN A 260 -2.69 12.98 18.03
C GLN A 260 -2.08 13.92 19.07
N SER A 261 -0.76 14.16 18.97
CA SER A 261 -0.05 15.06 19.87
C SER A 261 1.14 15.73 19.19
N GLY A 262 1.61 16.83 19.76
CA GLY A 262 2.79 17.53 19.27
C GLY A 262 4.09 16.71 19.34
N ASP A 263 4.18 15.72 20.24
CA ASP A 263 5.35 14.85 20.35
C ASP A 263 5.32 13.69 19.34
N GLU A 264 4.13 13.15 19.04
CA GLU A 264 3.94 12.25 17.91
C GLU A 264 4.29 12.96 16.60
N GLU A 265 3.89 14.22 16.44
CA GLU A 265 4.15 15.01 15.23
C GLU A 265 5.65 15.22 15.04
N LYS A 266 6.39 15.62 16.08
CA LYS A 266 7.86 15.73 16.04
C LYS A 266 8.51 14.40 15.70
N THR A 267 8.00 13.29 16.26
CA THR A 267 8.52 11.95 15.99
C THR A 267 8.28 11.55 14.53
N MET A 268 7.08 11.80 14.02
CA MET A 268 6.70 11.57 12.62
C MET A 268 7.54 12.44 11.68
N ALA A 269 7.76 13.72 12.00
CA ALA A 269 8.63 14.61 11.24
C ALA A 269 10.08 14.07 11.18
N ARG A 270 10.64 13.64 12.32
CA ARG A 270 11.97 13.01 12.37
C ARG A 270 12.04 11.70 11.57
N ARG A 271 10.98 10.88 11.61
CA ARG A 271 10.90 9.64 10.81
C ARG A 271 10.75 9.94 9.33
N SER A 272 10.01 10.98 8.96
CA SER A 272 9.84 11.45 7.58
C SER A 272 11.17 11.83 6.94
N LEU A 273 12.07 12.48 7.68
CA LEU A 273 13.44 12.75 7.21
C LEU A 273 14.23 11.47 6.90
N ARG A 274 13.90 10.36 7.58
CA ARG A 274 14.50 9.03 7.34
C ARG A 274 13.71 8.20 6.32
N GLU A 275 12.53 8.65 5.91
CA GLU A 275 11.74 8.07 4.84
C GLU A 275 12.37 8.46 3.50
N GLY A 276 13.52 7.85 3.23
CA GLY A 276 14.30 8.15 2.04
C GLY A 276 13.60 7.69 0.75
N PRO A 277 13.89 8.34 -0.39
CA PRO A 277 13.44 7.92 -1.72
C PRO A 277 13.76 6.45 -1.97
N PHE A 278 14.94 6.06 -1.52
CA PHE A 278 15.48 4.73 -1.65
C PHE A 278 14.57 3.65 -1.04
N ARG A 279 13.94 3.92 0.11
CA ARG A 279 13.02 2.96 0.75
C ARG A 279 11.77 2.75 -0.09
N CYS A 280 11.20 3.83 -0.62
CA CYS A 280 10.05 3.75 -1.52
C CYS A 280 10.41 3.00 -2.81
N ALA A 281 11.52 3.37 -3.46
CA ALA A 281 11.98 2.70 -4.67
C ALA A 281 12.26 1.20 -4.45
N ARG A 282 12.90 0.84 -3.33
CA ARG A 282 13.13 -0.55 -2.93
C ARG A 282 11.81 -1.32 -2.79
N ASP A 283 10.83 -0.78 -2.06
CA ASP A 283 9.58 -1.49 -1.82
C ASP A 283 8.70 -1.57 -3.08
N VAL A 284 8.72 -0.54 -3.93
CA VAL A 284 8.10 -0.55 -5.26
C VAL A 284 8.70 -1.65 -6.14
N LEU A 285 10.04 -1.75 -6.20
CA LEU A 285 10.64 -2.81 -6.99
C LEU A 285 10.31 -4.18 -6.42
N ARG A 286 10.36 -4.35 -5.10
CA ARG A 286 9.97 -5.63 -4.50
C ARG A 286 8.53 -5.99 -4.83
N ALA A 287 7.62 -5.02 -4.85
CA ALA A 287 6.26 -5.24 -5.33
C ALA A 287 6.24 -5.69 -6.79
N PHE A 288 7.02 -5.07 -7.67
CA PHE A 288 7.17 -5.53 -9.06
C PHE A 288 7.74 -6.96 -9.15
N VAL A 289 8.80 -7.29 -8.43
CA VAL A 289 9.38 -8.63 -8.43
C VAL A 289 8.35 -9.65 -7.94
N TRP A 290 7.61 -9.33 -6.89
CA TRP A 290 6.51 -10.17 -6.41
C TRP A 290 5.42 -10.35 -7.47
N LEU A 291 5.02 -9.28 -8.16
CA LEU A 291 4.06 -9.39 -9.27
C LEU A 291 4.53 -10.34 -10.38
N LEU A 292 5.82 -10.32 -10.71
CA LEU A 292 6.38 -11.14 -11.77
C LEU A 292 6.60 -12.61 -11.35
N SER A 293 6.91 -12.86 -10.08
CA SER A 293 7.43 -14.17 -9.63
C SER A 293 6.61 -14.83 -8.51
N GLY A 294 5.68 -14.11 -7.88
CA GLY A 294 5.04 -14.49 -6.63
C GLY A 294 5.97 -14.45 -5.42
N PHE A 295 7.25 -14.09 -5.58
CA PHE A 295 8.23 -14.12 -4.50
C PHE A 295 8.11 -12.86 -3.61
N GLU A 296 7.72 -13.04 -2.35
CA GLU A 296 7.52 -11.93 -1.39
C GLU A 296 8.85 -11.31 -0.91
N GLY A 297 9.95 -12.05 -0.95
CA GLY A 297 11.26 -11.56 -0.49
C GLY A 297 11.39 -11.45 1.03
N ASP A 298 10.44 -11.98 1.80
CA ASP A 298 10.42 -11.92 3.27
C ASP A 298 11.65 -12.56 3.91
N ALA A 299 12.22 -13.62 3.30
CA ALA A 299 13.47 -14.21 3.75
C ALA A 299 14.63 -13.21 3.71
N LEU A 300 14.73 -12.40 2.65
CA LEU A 300 15.77 -11.38 2.49
C LEU A 300 15.51 -10.18 3.40
N ALA A 301 14.26 -9.75 3.52
CA ALA A 301 13.88 -8.69 4.44
C ALA A 301 14.10 -9.10 5.91
N GLY A 302 13.95 -10.38 6.25
CA GLY A 302 14.30 -10.94 7.56
C GLY A 302 15.81 -10.94 7.85
N VAL A 303 16.66 -10.97 6.83
CA VAL A 303 18.12 -10.77 6.97
C VAL A 303 18.45 -9.29 7.19
N LEU A 304 17.73 -8.37 6.56
CA LEU A 304 17.91 -6.91 6.78
C LEU A 304 17.28 -6.43 8.11
N HIS A 305 16.29 -7.17 8.62
CA HIS A 305 15.57 -6.87 9.84
C HIS A 305 15.71 -8.00 10.87
N GLN A 306 16.95 -8.45 11.11
CA GLN A 306 17.27 -9.52 12.07
C GLN A 306 16.61 -9.28 13.44
N ASN A 307 16.63 -8.05 13.95
CA ASN A 307 15.97 -7.72 15.22
C ASN A 307 14.46 -8.00 15.22
N ARG A 308 13.76 -7.73 14.10
CA ARG A 308 12.32 -8.02 13.98
C ARG A 308 12.07 -9.52 13.84
N ARG A 309 12.95 -10.25 13.14
CA ARG A 309 12.86 -11.71 13.01
C ARG A 309 13.14 -12.43 14.33
N ALA A 310 14.19 -12.03 15.05
CA ALA A 310 14.55 -12.56 16.36
C ALA A 310 13.45 -12.29 17.38
N PHE A 311 12.91 -11.06 17.41
CA PHE A 311 11.78 -10.71 18.26
C PHE A 311 10.54 -11.58 17.98
N ARG A 312 10.26 -11.91 16.72
CA ARG A 312 9.17 -12.85 16.36
C ARG A 312 9.42 -14.28 16.79
N ALA A 313 10.66 -14.76 16.68
CA ALA A 313 11.02 -16.11 17.11
C ALA A 313 10.83 -16.23 18.63
N TRP A 314 11.46 -15.33 19.39
CA TRP A 314 11.30 -15.24 20.84
C TRP A 314 9.83 -15.19 21.25
N TYR A 315 9.04 -14.31 20.62
CA TYR A 315 7.64 -14.16 20.99
C TYR A 315 6.80 -15.41 20.70
N ARG A 316 7.07 -16.15 19.61
CA ARG A 316 6.34 -17.42 19.34
C ARG A 316 6.62 -18.48 20.39
N GLU A 317 7.84 -18.50 20.92
CA GLU A 317 8.28 -19.46 21.96
C GLU A 317 7.67 -19.15 23.35
N HIS A 318 7.31 -17.90 23.63
CA HIS A 318 6.88 -17.45 24.96
C HIS A 318 5.36 -17.17 25.05
N ARG A 319 4.56 -17.81 24.20
CA ARG A 319 3.12 -17.52 24.05
C ARG A 319 2.18 -18.71 24.29
N GLU A 320 2.73 -19.85 24.68
CA GLU A 320 1.98 -20.88 25.40
C GLU A 320 1.95 -20.52 26.90
#